data_AF-A0A423SGT5-F1
#
_entry.id   AF-A0A423SGT5-F1
#
_cell.length_a   1.000
_cell.length_b   1.000
_cell.length_c   1.000
_cell.angle_alpha   90.00
_cell.angle_beta   90.00
_cell.angle_gamma   90.00
#
_symmetry.space_group_name_H-M   'P 1'
#
loop_
_entity.id
_entity.type
_entity.pdbx_description
1 polymer ?
#
loop_
_entity_poly.entity_id
_entity_poly.type
_entity_poly.pdbx_seq_one_letter_code
_entity_poly.pdbx_strand_id
1 'polypeptide(L)'
;MQTYEVDLNTCGPMILDALLKIKNEIDPSLTFRRSCREGICGSCSMNIGGVNTLACISKIDTNLNKATKIYPLPHMYVIKDLVPDMNNFYEQYRSIQPWLQRDDGLKPGDQQYLQSVDDRKKLDGLYECILCACCSTSCPSYWWNGDKYLGPAVLMQAYRWIIDSRDEMSEERLKRLRDPFSVYRCHTIMNCTKHA
;
A
#
# COMPACT_ATOMS: atom_id res chain seq x y z
N MET A 1 -3.53 -12.83 23.00
CA MET A 1 -3.14 -11.45 22.66
C MET A 1 -2.19 -10.98 23.74
N GLN A 2 -0.98 -10.54 23.39
CA GLN A 2 0.04 -10.11 24.34
C GLN A 2 -0.10 -8.59 24.58
N THR A 3 0.22 -8.14 25.79
CA THR A 3 0.18 -6.74 26.20
C THR A 3 1.59 -6.28 26.56
N TYR A 4 1.95 -5.07 26.14
CA TYR A 4 3.21 -4.43 26.49
C TYR A 4 2.91 -3.06 27.10
N GLU A 5 3.63 -2.72 28.16
CA GLU A 5 3.60 -1.40 28.77
C GLU A 5 4.84 -0.64 28.35
N VAL A 6 4.67 0.61 27.91
CA VAL A 6 5.75 1.47 27.42
C VAL A 6 5.63 2.82 28.09
N ASP A 7 6.71 3.28 28.72
CA ASP A 7 6.80 4.65 29.24
C ASP A 7 6.95 5.64 28.09
N LEU A 8 5.93 6.48 27.90
CA LEU A 8 5.89 7.47 26.81
C LEU A 8 6.88 8.62 27.01
N ASN A 9 7.36 8.86 28.23
CA ASN A 9 8.37 9.91 28.49
C ASN A 9 9.74 9.53 27.93
N THR A 10 9.98 8.23 27.72
CA THR A 10 11.23 7.66 27.20
C THR A 10 11.05 6.98 25.85
N CYS A 11 9.97 7.31 25.14
CA CYS A 11 9.64 6.78 23.83
C CYS A 11 9.46 7.91 22.80
N GLY A 12 9.83 7.64 21.54
CA GLY A 12 9.47 8.53 20.43
C GLY A 12 7.96 8.62 20.24
N PRO A 13 7.47 9.64 19.50
CA PRO A 13 6.05 9.95 19.41
C PRO A 13 5.24 9.00 18.51
N MET A 14 5.89 8.15 17.71
CA MET A 14 5.23 7.30 16.71
C MET A 14 5.09 5.86 17.18
N ILE A 15 4.08 5.15 16.66
CA ILE A 15 3.85 3.74 16.99
C ILE A 15 5.08 2.88 16.63
N LEU A 16 5.80 3.20 15.55
CA LEU A 16 7.04 2.50 15.22
C LEU A 16 8.11 2.66 16.32
N ASP A 17 8.18 3.81 16.98
CA ASP A 17 9.14 4.03 18.08
C ASP A 17 8.80 3.12 19.26
N ALA A 18 7.52 2.99 19.60
CA ALA A 18 7.07 2.07 20.63
C ALA A 18 7.35 0.60 20.27
N LEU A 19 7.09 0.19 19.02
CA LEU A 19 7.39 -1.17 18.56
C LEU A 19 8.89 -1.49 18.62
N LEU A 20 9.75 -0.54 18.24
CA LEU A 20 11.20 -0.69 18.35
C LEU A 20 11.66 -0.74 19.81
N LYS A 21 11.10 0.11 20.69
CA LYS A 21 11.39 0.09 22.12
C LYS A 21 11.02 -1.25 22.75
N ILE A 22 9.81 -1.76 22.48
CA ILE A 22 9.38 -3.09 22.92
C ILE A 22 10.37 -4.15 22.43
N LYS A 23 10.70 -4.15 21.14
CA LYS A 23 11.60 -5.16 20.58
C LYS A 23 13.01 -5.11 21.20
N ASN A 24 13.55 -3.92 21.43
CA ASN A 24 14.93 -3.75 21.87
C ASN A 24 15.09 -3.95 23.37
N GLU A 25 14.09 -3.58 24.17
CA GLU A 25 14.21 -3.48 25.63
C GLU A 25 13.35 -4.50 26.39
N ILE A 26 12.31 -5.06 25.76
CA ILE A 26 11.31 -5.91 26.45
C ILE A 26 11.26 -7.32 25.84
N ASP A 27 10.96 -7.43 24.54
CA ASP A 27 10.77 -8.71 23.85
C ASP A 27 11.40 -8.71 22.45
N PRO A 28 12.66 -9.18 22.33
CA PRO A 28 13.34 -9.32 21.04
C PRO A 28 12.67 -10.26 20.04
N SER A 29 11.71 -11.10 20.47
CA SER A 29 11.01 -12.03 19.59
C SER A 29 9.95 -11.34 18.71
N LEU A 30 9.44 -10.17 19.13
CA LEU A 30 8.45 -9.38 18.40
C LEU A 30 8.95 -9.00 17.01
N THR A 31 8.19 -9.37 15.98
CA THR A 31 8.60 -9.24 14.57
C THR A 31 7.64 -8.35 13.78
N PHE A 32 8.21 -7.38 13.05
CA PHE A 32 7.49 -6.48 12.15
C PHE A 32 8.44 -5.97 11.07
N ARG A 33 7.90 -5.53 9.92
CA ARG A 33 8.68 -4.90 8.85
C ARG A 33 8.83 -3.40 9.09
N ARG A 34 10.03 -2.86 8.84
CA ARG A 34 10.35 -1.43 8.88
C ARG A 34 11.61 -1.13 8.06
N SER A 35 11.69 0.09 7.52
CA SER A 35 12.89 0.59 6.84
C SER A 35 13.06 2.11 6.97
N CYS A 36 12.34 2.93 6.18
CA CYS A 36 12.61 4.37 6.03
C CYS A 36 12.28 5.28 7.22
N ARG A 37 11.45 4.83 8.18
CA ARG A 37 10.97 5.62 9.34
C ARG A 37 10.33 7.00 9.05
N GLU A 38 9.99 7.32 7.81
CA GLU A 38 9.45 8.63 7.41
C GLU A 38 8.28 8.55 6.41
N GLY A 39 7.69 7.36 6.26
CA GLY A 39 6.45 7.16 5.51
C GLY A 39 6.60 6.92 4.01
N ILE A 40 7.81 6.81 3.45
CA ILE A 40 8.01 6.70 2.00
C ILE A 40 8.16 5.27 1.46
N CYS A 41 8.65 4.31 2.26
CA CYS A 41 8.92 2.95 1.77
C CYS A 41 7.75 1.96 1.84
N GLY A 42 6.66 2.32 2.53
CA GLY A 42 5.48 1.46 2.72
C GLY A 42 5.65 0.22 3.61
N SER A 43 6.86 -0.11 4.09
CA SER A 43 7.13 -1.41 4.75
C SER A 43 6.42 -1.64 6.09
N CYS A 44 6.10 -0.59 6.84
CA CYS A 44 5.52 -0.68 8.19
C CYS A 44 3.99 -0.53 8.21
N SER A 45 3.34 -0.94 7.13
CA SER A 45 1.88 -0.96 7.04
C SER A 45 1.29 -2.05 7.94
N MET A 46 0.33 -1.65 8.77
CA MET A 46 -0.35 -2.53 9.73
C MET A 46 -1.67 -1.90 10.16
N ASN A 47 -2.50 -2.63 10.90
CA ASN A 47 -3.74 -2.09 11.46
C ASN A 47 -3.49 -1.59 12.90
N ILE A 48 -3.64 -0.28 13.12
CA ILE A 48 -3.40 0.40 14.40
C ILE A 48 -4.71 1.03 14.83
N GLY A 49 -5.23 0.62 15.99
CA GLY A 49 -6.48 1.16 16.52
C GLY A 49 -7.70 0.91 15.62
N GLY A 50 -7.67 -0.14 14.81
CA GLY A 50 -8.72 -0.45 13.83
C GLY A 50 -8.52 0.18 12.45
N VAL A 51 -7.45 0.95 12.26
CA VAL A 51 -7.16 1.68 11.01
C VAL A 51 -5.88 1.17 10.36
N ASN A 52 -5.93 0.86 9.06
CA ASN A 52 -4.72 0.56 8.29
C ASN A 52 -3.93 1.85 8.10
N THR A 53 -2.67 1.85 8.52
CA THR A 53 -1.77 3.01 8.41
C THR A 53 -0.31 2.56 8.49
N LEU A 54 0.61 3.51 8.38
CA LEU A 54 2.06 3.29 8.54
C LEU A 54 2.47 3.60 9.98
N ALA A 55 3.04 2.62 10.68
CA ALA A 55 3.45 2.80 12.07
C ALA A 55 4.42 3.97 12.29
N CYS A 56 5.27 4.28 11.31
CA CYS A 56 6.27 5.35 11.41
C CYS A 56 5.71 6.78 11.38
N ILE A 57 4.47 6.97 10.96
CA ILE A 57 3.80 8.28 10.93
C ILE A 57 2.46 8.27 11.67
N SER A 58 2.14 7.16 12.34
CA SER A 58 1.00 7.04 13.23
C SER A 58 1.43 7.44 14.62
N LYS A 59 0.89 8.55 15.13
CA LYS A 59 1.17 9.03 16.48
C LYS A 59 0.61 8.06 17.52
N ILE A 60 1.34 7.89 18.63
CA ILE A 60 0.84 7.21 19.81
C ILE A 60 -0.31 8.03 20.41
N ASP A 61 -1.42 7.36 20.74
CA ASP A 61 -2.50 7.97 21.52
C ASP A 61 -2.02 8.18 22.96
N THR A 62 -2.00 9.43 23.43
CA THR A 62 -1.54 9.80 24.76
C THR A 62 -2.62 9.59 25.85
N ASN A 63 -3.83 9.18 25.47
CA ASN A 63 -4.85 8.77 26.41
C ASN A 63 -4.54 7.38 27.00
N LEU A 64 -3.88 7.36 28.15
CA LEU A 64 -3.44 6.15 28.85
C LEU A 64 -4.58 5.24 29.33
N ASN A 65 -5.83 5.72 29.32
CA ASN A 65 -6.99 4.91 29.70
C ASN A 65 -7.39 3.88 28.62
N LYS A 66 -6.74 3.88 27.46
CA LYS A 66 -7.08 3.00 26.34
C LYS A 66 -5.83 2.35 25.75
N ALA A 67 -5.80 1.01 25.78
CA ALA A 67 -4.77 0.26 25.08
C ALA A 67 -4.93 0.38 23.56
N THR A 68 -3.85 0.76 22.87
CA THR A 68 -3.81 0.73 21.40
C THR A 68 -3.62 -0.70 20.93
N LYS A 69 -4.54 -1.19 20.10
CA LYS A 69 -4.45 -2.52 19.49
C LYS A 69 -3.71 -2.44 18.17
N ILE A 70 -2.76 -3.35 17.95
CA ILE A 70 -1.97 -3.44 16.72
C ILE A 70 -2.13 -4.85 16.16
N TYR A 71 -2.52 -4.93 14.90
CA TYR A 71 -2.68 -6.18 14.14
C TYR A 71 -1.93 -6.10 12.81
N PRO A 72 -1.63 -7.25 12.17
CA PRO A 72 -1.21 -7.27 10.77
C PRO A 72 -2.24 -6.60 9.86
N LEU A 73 -1.88 -6.40 8.58
CA LEU A 73 -2.87 -6.00 7.58
C LEU A 73 -4.04 -7.00 7.53
N PRO A 74 -5.31 -6.55 7.52
CA PRO A 74 -6.47 -7.44 7.61
C PRO A 74 -6.58 -8.43 6.45
N HIS A 75 -7.08 -9.63 6.75
CA HIS A 75 -7.37 -10.69 5.77
C HIS A 75 -6.16 -11.12 4.92
N MET A 76 -4.97 -11.05 5.50
CA MET A 76 -3.72 -11.54 4.91
C MET A 76 -3.23 -12.77 5.67
N TYR A 77 -2.57 -13.71 4.98
CA TYR A 77 -1.84 -14.78 5.65
C TYR A 77 -0.68 -14.19 6.45
N VAL A 78 -0.58 -14.55 7.74
CA VAL A 78 0.46 -14.05 8.63
C VAL A 78 1.63 -15.02 8.61
N ILE A 79 2.82 -14.54 8.22
CA ILE A 79 4.05 -15.32 8.26
C ILE A 79 4.53 -15.44 9.72
N LYS A 80 4.61 -14.30 10.41
CA LYS A 80 4.99 -14.20 11.83
C LYS A 80 4.54 -12.87 12.40
N ASP A 81 3.98 -12.85 13.61
CA ASP A 81 3.61 -11.63 14.35
C ASP A 81 2.85 -10.61 13.47
N LEU A 82 3.46 -9.45 13.17
CA LEU A 82 2.89 -8.36 12.37
C LEU A 82 3.32 -8.40 10.88
N VAL A 83 3.83 -9.54 10.41
CA VAL A 83 4.40 -9.70 9.07
C VAL A 83 3.43 -10.50 8.18
N PRO A 84 2.63 -9.83 7.33
CA PRO A 84 1.79 -10.53 6.35
C PRO A 84 2.62 -11.07 5.17
N ASP A 85 2.11 -12.09 4.49
CA ASP A 85 2.56 -12.48 3.16
C ASP A 85 2.02 -11.49 2.12
N MET A 86 2.91 -10.93 1.29
CA MET A 86 2.60 -9.89 0.30
C MET A 86 2.72 -10.39 -1.15
N ASN A 87 2.98 -11.69 -1.37
CA ASN A 87 3.29 -12.23 -2.69
C ASN A 87 2.15 -12.01 -3.71
N ASN A 88 0.91 -12.38 -3.36
CA ASN A 88 -0.27 -12.16 -4.22
C ASN A 88 -0.44 -10.67 -4.60
N PHE A 89 -0.23 -9.76 -3.64
CA PHE A 89 -0.33 -8.32 -3.90
C PHE A 89 0.70 -7.86 -4.95
N TYR A 90 1.95 -8.34 -4.84
CA TYR A 90 3.00 -8.01 -5.81
C TYR A 90 2.80 -8.69 -7.17
N GLU A 91 2.27 -9.92 -7.19
CA GLU A 91 1.93 -10.62 -8.42
C GLU A 91 0.83 -9.89 -9.20
N GLN A 92 -0.21 -9.40 -8.51
CA GLN A 92 -1.25 -8.56 -9.11
C GLN A 92 -0.68 -7.23 -9.63
N TYR A 93 0.23 -6.60 -8.89
CA TYR A 93 0.93 -5.40 -9.39
C TYR A 93 1.75 -5.70 -10.65
N ARG A 94 2.41 -6.86 -10.72
CA ARG A 94 3.17 -7.25 -11.91
C ARG A 94 2.26 -7.55 -13.11
N SER A 95 1.06 -8.10 -12.89
CA SER A 95 0.15 -8.51 -13.97
C SER A 95 -0.37 -7.34 -14.81
N ILE A 96 -0.48 -6.14 -14.23
CA ILE A 96 -0.87 -4.92 -14.97
C ILE A 96 0.26 -4.34 -15.83
N GLN A 97 1.45 -4.95 -15.81
CA GLN A 97 2.64 -4.54 -16.52
C GLN A 97 3.02 -3.07 -16.29
N PRO A 98 3.47 -2.72 -15.06
CA PRO A 98 3.61 -1.34 -14.62
C PRO A 98 4.92 -0.68 -15.11
N TRP A 99 5.11 -0.65 -16.42
CA TRP A 99 6.21 0.03 -17.10
C TRP A 99 5.69 0.69 -18.38
N LEU A 100 6.45 1.65 -18.92
CA LEU A 100 6.12 2.37 -20.14
C LEU A 100 6.16 1.43 -21.35
N GLN A 101 5.10 1.41 -22.15
CA GLN A 101 5.02 0.62 -23.38
C GLN A 101 4.71 1.53 -24.57
N ARG A 102 5.53 1.41 -25.63
CA ARG A 102 5.45 2.18 -26.86
C ARG A 102 5.72 1.27 -28.06
N ASP A 103 5.12 1.58 -29.20
CA ASP A 103 5.28 0.92 -30.49
C ASP A 103 5.35 1.97 -31.63
N ASP A 104 6.12 3.03 -31.39
CA ASP A 104 6.30 4.19 -32.30
C ASP A 104 7.61 4.13 -33.10
N GLY A 105 8.36 3.04 -32.97
CA GLY A 105 9.67 2.86 -33.61
C GLY A 105 10.81 3.71 -33.02
N LEU A 106 10.57 4.51 -31.97
CA LEU A 106 11.63 5.26 -31.28
C LEU A 106 12.43 4.32 -30.37
N LYS A 107 13.76 4.32 -30.49
CA LYS A 107 14.61 3.52 -29.61
C LYS A 107 14.72 4.19 -28.23
N PRO A 108 14.53 3.45 -27.13
CA PRO A 108 14.76 3.96 -25.80
C PRO A 108 16.19 4.49 -25.65
N GLY A 109 16.33 5.72 -25.14
CA GLY A 109 17.63 6.35 -24.86
C GLY A 109 18.14 7.33 -25.91
N ASP A 110 17.58 7.34 -27.12
CA ASP A 110 18.02 8.27 -28.18
C ASP A 110 17.64 9.73 -27.86
N GLN A 111 16.47 9.95 -27.25
CA GLN A 111 16.00 11.26 -26.83
C GLN A 111 14.95 11.17 -25.71
N GLN A 112 14.63 12.31 -25.10
CA GLN A 112 13.54 12.41 -24.12
C GLN A 112 12.18 12.34 -24.82
N TYR A 113 11.22 11.62 -24.23
CA TYR A 113 9.84 11.68 -24.69
C TYR A 113 9.19 13.00 -24.24
N LEU A 114 8.58 13.71 -25.19
CA LEU A 114 7.89 14.96 -24.91
C LEU A 114 6.57 14.69 -24.18
N GLN A 115 6.31 15.47 -23.14
CA GLN A 115 5.06 15.45 -22.38
C GLN A 115 4.75 16.88 -21.96
N SER A 116 3.50 17.32 -22.19
CA SER A 116 3.08 18.65 -21.77
C SER A 116 2.98 18.74 -20.24
N VAL A 117 3.06 19.95 -19.68
CA VAL A 117 2.85 20.17 -18.25
C VAL A 117 1.45 19.69 -17.83
N ASP A 118 0.44 19.92 -18.66
CA ASP A 118 -0.94 19.50 -18.39
C ASP A 118 -1.10 17.97 -18.40
N ASP A 119 -0.42 17.26 -19.31
CA ASP A 119 -0.41 15.80 -19.31
C ASP A 119 0.34 15.23 -18.11
N ARG A 120 1.50 15.80 -17.77
CA ARG A 120 2.26 15.39 -16.58
C ARG A 120 1.43 15.57 -15.31
N LYS A 121 0.68 16.67 -15.19
CA LYS A 121 -0.16 16.96 -14.02
C LYS A 121 -1.24 15.91 -13.78
N LYS A 122 -1.71 15.23 -14.82
CA LYS A 122 -2.68 14.10 -14.69
C LYS A 122 -2.12 12.94 -13.85
N LEU A 123 -0.80 12.84 -13.72
CA LEU A 123 -0.15 11.78 -12.93
C LEU A 123 -0.06 12.12 -11.44
N ASP A 124 -0.24 13.38 -11.05
CA ASP A 124 -0.22 13.80 -9.64
C ASP A 124 -1.38 13.14 -8.87
N GLY A 125 -1.08 12.61 -7.69
CA GLY A 125 -1.99 11.77 -6.90
C GLY A 125 -2.00 10.29 -7.31
N LEU A 126 -1.23 9.89 -8.32
CA LEU A 126 -1.12 8.49 -8.76
C LEU A 126 0.28 7.92 -8.56
N TYR A 127 1.34 8.63 -8.97
CA TYR A 127 2.71 8.11 -8.92
C TYR A 127 3.30 8.09 -7.51
N GLU A 128 2.70 8.82 -6.57
CA GLU A 128 3.11 8.93 -5.17
C GLU A 128 2.78 7.66 -4.36
N CYS A 129 2.05 6.70 -4.95
CA CYS A 129 1.76 5.43 -4.33
C CYS A 129 3.03 4.67 -3.95
N ILE A 130 3.16 4.35 -2.66
CA ILE A 130 4.32 3.64 -2.10
C ILE A 130 4.12 2.12 -2.01
N LEU A 131 3.06 1.59 -2.61
CA LEU A 131 2.72 0.15 -2.61
C LEU A 131 2.66 -0.51 -1.21
N CYS A 132 2.12 0.21 -0.22
CA CYS A 132 2.02 -0.27 1.17
C CYS A 132 0.86 -1.26 1.44
N ALA A 133 -0.06 -1.40 0.48
CA ALA A 133 -1.28 -2.22 0.56
C ALA A 133 -2.32 -1.85 1.63
N CYS A 134 -2.19 -0.71 2.35
CA CYS A 134 -3.19 -0.26 3.34
C CYS A 134 -4.60 -0.15 2.74
N CYS A 135 -4.71 0.43 1.53
CA CYS A 135 -5.98 0.62 0.84
C CYS A 135 -6.60 -0.70 0.34
N SER A 136 -5.79 -1.64 -0.17
CA SER A 136 -6.33 -2.94 -0.62
C SER A 136 -6.79 -3.79 0.55
N THR A 137 -6.00 -3.84 1.61
CA THR A 137 -6.31 -4.63 2.81
C THR A 137 -7.32 -3.96 3.74
N SER A 138 -7.85 -2.78 3.39
CA SER A 138 -9.02 -2.17 4.03
C SER A 138 -10.32 -2.37 3.23
N CYS A 139 -10.23 -2.92 2.02
CA CYS A 139 -11.35 -3.08 1.10
C CYS A 139 -12.03 -4.44 1.30
N PRO A 140 -13.32 -4.49 1.72
CA PRO A 140 -14.01 -5.76 1.90
C PRO A 140 -14.08 -6.61 0.62
N SER A 141 -14.23 -6.00 -0.56
CA SER A 141 -14.21 -6.76 -1.82
C SER A 141 -12.88 -7.50 -2.04
N TYR A 142 -11.77 -6.94 -1.57
CA TYR A 142 -10.44 -7.57 -1.64
C TYR A 142 -10.25 -8.65 -0.58
N TRP A 143 -10.90 -8.53 0.58
CA TRP A 143 -10.94 -9.62 1.56
C TRP A 143 -11.62 -10.84 0.93
N TRP A 144 -12.78 -10.66 0.32
CA TRP A 144 -13.57 -11.79 -0.19
C TRP A 144 -13.09 -12.37 -1.53
N ASN A 145 -12.44 -11.56 -2.38
CA ASN A 145 -12.09 -11.97 -3.74
C ASN A 145 -10.65 -11.54 -4.11
N GLY A 146 -9.74 -11.44 -3.14
CA GLY A 146 -8.37 -10.95 -3.35
C GLY A 146 -7.51 -11.84 -4.26
N ASP A 147 -7.99 -13.03 -4.63
CA ASP A 147 -7.42 -13.93 -5.63
C ASP A 147 -7.66 -13.45 -7.07
N LYS A 148 -8.76 -12.70 -7.32
CA LYS A 148 -9.18 -12.26 -8.67
C LYS A 148 -9.39 -10.76 -8.80
N TYR A 149 -9.93 -10.11 -7.77
CA TYR A 149 -10.07 -8.67 -7.73
C TYR A 149 -8.71 -8.03 -7.44
N LEU A 150 -8.25 -7.17 -8.36
CA LEU A 150 -6.90 -6.58 -8.28
C LEU A 150 -6.72 -5.62 -7.10
N GLY A 151 -7.82 -5.05 -6.59
CA GLY A 151 -7.77 -4.13 -5.47
C GLY A 151 -7.37 -2.69 -5.86
N PRO A 152 -7.67 -1.72 -4.98
CA PRO A 152 -7.53 -0.30 -5.25
C PRO A 152 -6.09 0.13 -5.58
N ALA A 153 -5.07 -0.39 -4.90
CA ALA A 153 -3.68 -0.01 -5.18
C ALA A 153 -3.27 -0.36 -6.61
N VAL A 154 -3.54 -1.60 -7.03
CA VAL A 154 -3.17 -2.10 -8.36
C VAL A 154 -4.01 -1.41 -9.42
N LEU A 155 -5.31 -1.20 -9.19
CA LEU A 155 -6.17 -0.50 -10.14
C LEU A 155 -5.80 0.97 -10.34
N MET A 156 -5.40 1.68 -9.28
CA MET A 156 -4.88 3.04 -9.40
C MET A 156 -3.58 3.07 -10.20
N GLN A 157 -2.69 2.09 -10.00
CA GLN A 157 -1.48 1.95 -10.80
C GLN A 157 -1.76 1.57 -12.25
N ALA A 158 -2.78 0.75 -12.53
CA ALA A 158 -3.23 0.48 -13.89
C ALA A 158 -3.71 1.79 -14.56
N TYR A 159 -4.53 2.58 -13.84
CA TYR A 159 -5.00 3.87 -14.31
C TYR A 159 -3.85 4.85 -14.58
N ARG A 160 -2.85 4.90 -13.69
CA ARG A 160 -1.62 5.70 -13.86
C ARG A 160 -0.89 5.43 -15.18
N TRP A 161 -0.93 4.21 -15.69
CA TRP A 161 -0.35 3.87 -16.98
C TRP A 161 -1.31 4.11 -18.14
N ILE A 162 -2.61 3.85 -17.95
CA ILE A 162 -3.65 4.09 -18.98
C ILE A 162 -3.69 5.56 -19.42
N ILE A 163 -3.46 6.51 -18.51
CA ILE A 163 -3.55 7.95 -18.78
C ILE A 163 -2.20 8.65 -19.01
N ASP A 164 -1.07 7.95 -18.88
CA ASP A 164 0.22 8.56 -19.19
C ASP A 164 0.28 8.83 -20.69
N SER A 165 0.40 10.09 -21.09
CA SER A 165 0.41 10.50 -22.51
C SER A 165 1.55 9.87 -23.33
N ARG A 166 2.51 9.25 -22.65
CA ARG A 166 3.66 8.55 -23.27
C ARG A 166 3.42 7.06 -23.43
N ASP A 167 2.38 6.47 -22.86
CA ASP A 167 2.07 5.04 -23.01
C ASP A 167 1.12 4.83 -24.19
N GLU A 168 1.40 3.86 -25.05
CA GLU A 168 0.62 3.58 -26.26
C GLU A 168 -0.26 2.34 -26.12
N MET A 169 -0.29 1.73 -24.93
CA MET A 169 -0.99 0.48 -24.67
C MET A 169 -2.30 0.68 -23.89
N SER A 170 -2.85 1.89 -23.86
CA SER A 170 -4.07 2.21 -23.09
C SER A 170 -5.24 1.27 -23.41
N GLU A 171 -5.50 0.96 -24.69
CA GLU A 171 -6.57 0.03 -25.07
C GLU A 171 -6.30 -1.40 -24.58
N GLU A 172 -5.08 -1.89 -24.73
CA GLU A 172 -4.69 -3.23 -24.28
C GLU A 172 -4.75 -3.36 -22.76
N ARG A 173 -4.31 -2.33 -22.04
CA ARG A 173 -4.45 -2.24 -20.56
C ARG A 173 -5.91 -2.30 -20.15
N LEU A 174 -6.81 -1.58 -20.82
CA LEU A 174 -8.24 -1.63 -20.57
C LEU A 174 -8.85 -3.00 -20.90
N LYS A 175 -8.45 -3.64 -22.01
CA LYS A 175 -8.94 -4.97 -22.41
C LYS A 175 -8.65 -6.02 -21.33
N ARG A 176 -7.48 -5.97 -20.69
CA ARG A 176 -7.10 -6.90 -19.61
C ARG A 176 -7.97 -6.80 -18.36
N LEU A 177 -8.70 -5.70 -18.19
CA LEU A 177 -9.60 -5.48 -17.05
C LEU A 177 -11.05 -5.90 -17.35
N ARG A 178 -11.35 -6.37 -18.56
CA ARG A 178 -12.70 -6.75 -19.02
C ARG A 178 -13.05 -8.19 -18.63
N ASP A 179 -13.13 -8.44 -17.34
CA ASP A 179 -13.67 -9.68 -16.77
C ASP A 179 -14.49 -9.36 -15.51
N PRO A 180 -15.37 -10.26 -15.02
CA PRO A 180 -16.27 -9.94 -13.90
C PRO A 180 -15.60 -9.55 -12.58
N PHE A 181 -14.29 -9.79 -12.42
CA PHE A 181 -13.58 -9.66 -11.16
C PHE A 181 -12.60 -8.49 -11.13
N SER A 182 -11.65 -8.40 -12.08
CA SER A 182 -10.45 -7.54 -11.97
C SER A 182 -10.75 -6.13 -11.49
N VAL A 183 -11.77 -5.48 -12.08
CA VAL A 183 -12.28 -4.15 -11.68
C VAL A 183 -13.66 -4.23 -11.04
N TYR A 184 -14.56 -5.05 -11.59
CA TYR A 184 -16.00 -4.98 -11.29
C TYR A 184 -16.44 -5.58 -9.95
N ARG A 185 -15.50 -5.91 -9.04
CA ARG A 185 -15.80 -6.11 -7.61
C ARG A 185 -15.65 -4.84 -6.78
N CYS A 186 -15.25 -3.72 -7.38
CA CYS A 186 -15.32 -2.42 -6.73
C CYS A 186 -16.79 -1.99 -6.59
N HIS A 187 -17.30 -1.99 -5.36
CA HIS A 187 -18.65 -1.55 -5.01
C HIS A 187 -18.66 -0.19 -4.29
N THR A 188 -17.69 0.67 -4.61
CA THR A 188 -17.61 2.06 -4.09
C THR A 188 -17.76 2.15 -2.56
N ILE A 189 -17.11 1.24 -1.82
CA ILE A 189 -17.13 1.20 -0.34
C ILE A 189 -16.30 2.36 0.27
N MET A 190 -15.35 2.90 -0.48
CA MET A 190 -14.53 4.08 -0.13
C MET A 190 -13.56 3.95 1.06
N ASN A 191 -13.45 2.77 1.70
CA ASN A 191 -12.39 2.52 2.68
C ASN A 191 -10.98 2.76 2.11
N CYS A 192 -10.78 2.47 0.82
CA CYS A 192 -9.50 2.64 0.16
C CYS A 192 -8.99 4.09 0.25
N THR A 193 -9.82 5.08 -0.05
CA THR A 193 -9.44 6.51 0.01
C THR A 193 -9.27 7.02 1.44
N LYS A 194 -10.04 6.49 2.40
CA LYS A 194 -9.89 6.83 3.83
C LYS A 194 -8.54 6.34 4.41
N HIS A 195 -7.94 5.33 3.79
CA HIS A 195 -6.74 4.64 4.25
C HIS A 195 -5.63 4.58 3.18
N ALA A 196 -5.69 5.49 2.19
CA ALA A 196 -4.73 5.60 1.08
C ALA A 196 -3.52 6.45 1.48
#